data_AF-A0A0D0UZ90-F1
#
_entry.id   AF-A0A0D0UZ90-F1
#
_cell.length_a   1.000
_cell.length_b   1.000
_cell.length_c   1.000
_cell.angle_alpha   90.00
_cell.angle_beta   90.00
_cell.angle_gamma   90.00
#
_symmetry.space_group_name_H-M   'P 1'
#
loop_
_entity.id
_entity.type
_entity.pdbx_description
1 polymer ?
#
loop_
_entity_poly.entity_id
_entity_poly.type
_entity_poly.pdbx_seq_one_letter_code
_entity_poly.pdbx_strand_id
1 'polypeptide(L)'
;MSMPASDPHGTIDPEKQARHHKHFSKLRNKVDSLQSDLSRLGIAISTTWNPNHRHDEEWEKEVDAKIEAIRDSHRFRSFSGERDGNIVKWHVDGHDYFWALSEAIESAKECIMILDWWLSPELQLRRPAALFPEWRLDKLLKKKAEQGVRIYVQVYKEVDISMSLSSKHTKHALENLHENISVMRHPDHSGGELVYYFSHHEKLCIIDNTIACMGGLDACFGRWDTRNHPLADVHPTEFWRTLFPGQDYNNSRVMDFQTVDKYTSNALAVQVTARMPWHDVSLSMIGPSVVDLVQHFCERWNFVKKFKQV
;
A
#
# COMPACT_ATOMS: atom_id res chain seq x y z
N MET A 1 10.25 77.51 26.45
CA MET A 1 11.00 76.53 25.63
C MET A 1 10.54 75.15 26.04
N SER A 2 9.75 74.48 25.20
CA SER A 2 9.17 73.14 25.46
C SER A 2 10.02 72.06 24.81
N MET A 3 10.25 70.95 25.52
CA MET A 3 10.90 69.75 24.98
C MET A 3 9.99 69.02 23.97
N PRO A 4 10.53 68.34 22.96
CA PRO A 4 9.79 67.38 22.16
C PRO A 4 9.84 65.97 22.77
N ALA A 5 8.70 65.29 22.73
CA ALA A 5 8.47 63.95 23.21
C ALA A 5 9.03 62.88 22.25
N SER A 6 9.51 61.77 22.82
CA SER A 6 9.90 60.54 22.15
C SER A 6 8.68 59.67 21.82
N ASP A 7 8.52 59.29 20.56
CA ASP A 7 7.48 58.34 20.08
C ASP A 7 8.03 56.90 20.10
N PRO A 8 7.25 55.87 20.51
CA PRO A 8 7.75 54.55 20.86
C PRO A 8 7.68 53.55 19.70
N HIS A 9 8.45 52.46 19.89
CA HIS A 9 8.54 51.27 19.05
C HIS A 9 7.23 50.84 18.37
N GLY A 10 7.26 50.78 17.03
CA GLY A 10 6.23 50.13 16.22
C GLY A 10 6.20 48.63 16.44
N THR A 11 5.15 48.15 17.09
CA THR A 11 4.79 46.72 17.18
C THR A 11 4.35 46.21 15.82
N ILE A 12 5.02 45.18 15.30
CA ILE A 12 4.64 44.48 14.08
C ILE A 12 3.36 43.68 14.35
N ASP A 13 2.30 43.97 13.62
CA ASP A 13 1.00 43.29 13.68
C ASP A 13 1.11 41.82 13.20
N PRO A 14 0.93 40.82 14.08
CA PRO A 14 1.05 39.40 13.76
C PRO A 14 0.01 38.92 12.71
N GLU A 15 -1.16 39.55 12.65
CA GLU A 15 -2.22 39.14 11.70
C GLU A 15 -1.87 39.53 10.26
N LYS A 16 -1.14 40.63 10.07
CA LYS A 16 -0.69 41.09 8.76
C LYS A 16 0.40 40.17 8.17
N GLN A 17 1.32 39.68 9.02
CA GLN A 17 2.32 38.66 8.64
C GLN A 17 1.69 37.30 8.31
N ALA A 18 0.69 36.86 9.09
CA ALA A 18 -0.03 35.62 8.85
C ALA A 18 -0.85 35.65 7.54
N ARG A 19 -1.48 36.80 7.23
CA ARG A 19 -2.20 37.00 5.95
C ARG A 19 -1.26 36.99 4.75
N HIS A 20 -0.11 37.65 4.85
CA HIS A 20 0.92 37.60 3.79
C HIS A 20 1.43 36.18 3.57
N HIS A 21 1.81 35.46 4.63
CA HIS A 21 2.26 34.06 4.54
C HIS A 21 1.20 33.15 3.89
N LYS A 22 -0.07 33.32 4.23
CA LYS A 22 -1.19 32.53 3.67
C LYS A 22 -1.48 32.86 2.20
N HIS A 23 -1.15 34.08 1.76
CA HIS A 23 -1.29 34.49 0.37
C HIS A 23 -0.13 33.97 -0.49
N PHE A 24 1.10 34.05 0.03
CA PHE A 24 2.30 33.51 -0.63
C PHE A 24 2.26 31.98 -0.72
N SER A 25 1.78 31.27 0.30
CA SER A 25 1.62 29.80 0.24
C SER A 25 0.55 29.38 -0.77
N LYS A 26 -0.57 30.12 -0.87
CA LYS A 26 -1.59 29.89 -1.90
C LYS A 26 -1.07 30.16 -3.31
N LEU A 27 -0.25 31.18 -3.49
CA LEU A 27 0.34 31.49 -4.80
C LEU A 27 1.37 30.44 -5.20
N ARG A 28 2.23 30.02 -4.25
CA ARG A 28 3.20 28.94 -4.46
C ARG A 28 2.53 27.62 -4.80
N ASN A 29 1.49 27.23 -4.06
CA ASN A 29 0.71 26.03 -4.36
C ASN A 29 0.05 26.08 -5.75
N LYS A 30 -0.37 27.26 -6.23
CA LYS A 30 -0.90 27.44 -7.59
C LYS A 30 0.18 27.37 -8.67
N VAL A 31 1.37 27.90 -8.40
CA VAL A 31 2.51 27.82 -9.32
C VAL A 31 3.00 26.37 -9.41
N ASP A 32 3.13 25.69 -8.27
CA ASP A 32 3.52 24.28 -8.20
C ASP A 32 2.48 23.38 -8.90
N SER A 33 1.17 23.67 -8.74
CA SER A 33 0.12 22.94 -9.46
C SER A 33 0.20 23.17 -10.98
N LEU A 34 0.36 24.43 -11.42
CA LEU A 34 0.49 24.76 -12.85
C LEU A 34 1.74 24.13 -13.48
N GLN A 35 2.86 24.10 -12.77
CA GLN A 35 4.08 23.44 -13.24
C GLN A 35 3.92 21.92 -13.31
N SER A 36 3.20 21.33 -12.35
CA SER A 36 2.83 19.91 -12.40
C SER A 36 1.88 19.59 -13.57
N ASP A 37 0.97 20.50 -13.90
CA ASP A 37 0.02 20.32 -14.99
C ASP A 37 0.68 20.48 -16.37
N LEU A 38 1.61 21.43 -16.51
CA LEU A 38 2.41 21.63 -17.73
C LEU A 38 3.36 20.46 -18.00
N SER A 39 4.02 19.92 -16.97
CA SER A 39 4.87 18.74 -17.11
C SER A 39 4.06 17.49 -17.47
N ARG A 40 2.87 17.32 -16.90
CA ARG A 40 1.93 16.24 -17.26
C ARG A 40 1.44 16.35 -18.71
N LEU A 41 1.13 17.55 -19.18
CA LEU A 41 0.72 17.77 -20.57
C LEU A 41 1.84 17.44 -21.56
N GLY A 42 3.08 17.80 -21.23
CA GLY A 42 4.27 17.41 -22.02
C GLY A 42 4.44 15.90 -22.14
N ILE A 43 4.25 15.17 -21.02
CA ILE A 43 4.30 13.70 -20.99
C ILE A 43 3.14 13.08 -21.79
N ALA A 44 1.93 13.64 -21.70
CA ALA A 44 0.77 13.13 -22.45
C ALA A 44 0.97 13.26 -23.98
N ILE A 45 1.49 14.41 -24.43
CA ILE A 45 1.80 14.67 -25.84
C ILE A 45 2.92 13.73 -26.33
N SER A 46 4.00 13.57 -25.56
CA SER A 46 5.10 12.67 -25.94
C SER A 46 4.67 11.20 -26.01
N THR A 47 3.84 10.76 -25.06
CA THR A 47 3.32 9.37 -24.99
C THR A 47 2.36 9.06 -26.14
N THR A 48 1.63 10.05 -26.65
CA THR A 48 0.69 9.87 -27.77
C THR A 48 1.42 9.68 -29.12
N TRP A 49 2.57 10.34 -29.29
CA TRP A 49 3.37 10.25 -30.53
C TRP A 49 4.37 9.10 -30.52
N ASN A 50 4.95 8.77 -29.36
CA ASN A 50 5.72 7.54 -29.15
C ASN A 50 5.30 6.87 -27.82
N PRO A 51 4.40 5.88 -27.86
CA PRO A 51 3.98 5.14 -26.67
C PRO A 51 5.14 4.47 -25.92
N ASN A 52 6.24 4.18 -26.62
CA ASN A 52 7.45 3.55 -26.10
C ASN A 52 8.62 4.53 -25.87
N HIS A 53 8.36 5.84 -25.79
CA HIS A 53 9.42 6.87 -25.57
C HIS A 53 10.25 6.70 -24.29
N ARG A 54 9.92 5.72 -23.45
CA ARG A 54 10.61 5.39 -22.19
C ARG A 54 11.95 4.68 -22.37
N HIS A 55 12.33 4.36 -23.61
CA HIS A 55 13.54 3.58 -23.94
C HIS A 55 14.19 4.06 -25.26
N ASP A 56 14.10 5.37 -25.53
CA ASP A 56 14.57 5.94 -26.80
C ASP A 56 16.06 6.32 -26.76
N GLU A 57 16.61 6.58 -25.57
CA GLU A 57 18.01 6.99 -25.42
C GLU A 57 18.97 5.79 -25.57
N GLU A 58 20.16 6.01 -26.12
CA GLU A 58 21.12 4.93 -26.42
C GLU A 58 21.52 4.12 -25.18
N TRP A 59 21.66 4.77 -24.03
CA TRP A 59 21.97 4.08 -22.78
C TRP A 59 20.78 3.25 -22.26
N GLU A 60 19.53 3.66 -22.53
CA GLU A 60 18.33 2.89 -22.17
C GLU A 60 18.26 1.61 -23.01
N LYS A 61 18.49 1.73 -24.33
CA LYS A 61 18.57 0.58 -25.24
C LYS A 61 19.69 -0.41 -24.86
N GLU A 62 20.85 0.10 -24.43
CA GLU A 62 21.94 -0.76 -23.95
C GLU A 62 21.56 -1.51 -22.68
N VAL A 63 20.86 -0.85 -21.74
CA VAL A 63 20.33 -1.48 -20.52
C VAL A 63 19.28 -2.54 -20.87
N ASP A 64 18.35 -2.23 -21.77
CA ASP A 64 17.32 -3.18 -22.20
C ASP A 64 17.93 -4.41 -22.87
N ALA A 65 18.94 -4.22 -23.74
CA ALA A 65 19.63 -5.33 -24.40
C ALA A 65 20.32 -6.26 -23.38
N LYS A 66 20.89 -5.71 -22.30
CA LYS A 66 21.48 -6.50 -21.21
C LYS A 66 20.42 -7.27 -20.43
N ILE A 67 19.30 -6.63 -20.09
CA ILE A 67 18.16 -7.28 -19.41
C ILE A 67 17.60 -8.41 -20.29
N GLU A 68 17.46 -8.17 -21.59
CA GLU A 68 16.93 -9.16 -22.52
C GLU A 68 17.86 -10.36 -22.67
N ALA A 69 19.18 -10.14 -22.73
CA ALA A 69 20.16 -11.21 -22.74
C ALA A 69 20.13 -12.05 -21.45
N ILE A 70 19.94 -11.41 -20.28
CA ILE A 70 19.76 -12.12 -19.00
C ILE A 70 18.50 -12.98 -19.05
N ARG A 71 17.36 -12.41 -19.49
CA ARG A 71 16.09 -13.14 -19.60
C ARG A 71 16.20 -14.31 -20.57
N ASP A 72 16.87 -14.14 -21.71
CA ASP A 72 17.09 -15.20 -22.69
C ASP A 72 17.90 -16.38 -22.13
N SER A 73 18.72 -16.14 -21.11
CA SER A 73 19.46 -17.20 -20.41
C SER A 73 18.64 -17.93 -19.34
N HIS A 74 17.45 -17.45 -18.99
CA HIS A 74 16.61 -18.00 -17.93
C HIS A 74 15.40 -18.76 -18.49
N ARG A 75 14.95 -19.77 -17.75
CA ARG A 75 13.70 -20.48 -18.05
C ARG A 75 12.53 -19.49 -18.13
N PHE A 76 11.67 -19.67 -19.14
CA PHE A 76 10.49 -18.83 -19.41
C PHE A 76 10.76 -17.33 -19.63
N ARG A 77 12.02 -16.94 -19.92
CA ARG A 77 12.42 -15.53 -20.07
C ARG A 77 12.16 -14.68 -18.81
N SER A 78 12.26 -15.30 -17.63
CA SER A 78 12.13 -14.62 -16.34
C SER A 78 13.31 -13.67 -16.10
N PHE A 79 13.09 -12.58 -15.36
CA PHE A 79 14.20 -11.72 -14.91
C PHE A 79 15.12 -12.45 -13.92
N SER A 80 14.58 -13.46 -13.22
CA SER A 80 15.29 -14.31 -12.27
C SER A 80 15.53 -15.72 -12.84
N GLY A 81 16.73 -16.26 -12.57
CA GLY A 81 17.07 -17.65 -12.87
C GLY A 81 16.51 -18.62 -11.82
N GLU A 82 16.63 -19.92 -12.08
CA GLU A 82 16.25 -20.95 -11.10
C GLU A 82 17.18 -20.91 -9.88
N ARG A 83 16.61 -21.08 -8.68
CA ARG A 83 17.34 -21.03 -7.41
C ARG A 83 17.07 -22.30 -6.60
N ASP A 84 18.12 -23.04 -6.27
CA ASP A 84 18.06 -24.17 -5.36
C ASP A 84 18.19 -23.74 -3.89
N GLY A 85 17.86 -24.63 -2.96
CA GLY A 85 18.07 -24.41 -1.51
C GLY A 85 17.02 -23.54 -0.82
N ASN A 86 15.87 -23.28 -1.47
CA ASN A 86 14.76 -22.57 -0.85
C ASN A 86 13.94 -23.50 0.07
N ILE A 87 13.55 -22.98 1.23
CA ILE A 87 12.55 -23.59 2.12
C ILE A 87 11.22 -22.88 1.84
N VAL A 88 10.21 -23.62 1.37
CA VAL A 88 8.92 -23.06 0.99
C VAL A 88 7.80 -23.75 1.74
N LYS A 89 6.87 -22.97 2.26
CA LYS A 89 5.63 -23.43 2.88
C LYS A 89 4.44 -22.82 2.15
N TRP A 90 3.54 -23.66 1.66
CA TRP A 90 2.26 -23.26 1.09
C TRP A 90 1.18 -23.23 2.19
N HIS A 91 0.24 -22.33 2.01
CA HIS A 91 -0.88 -22.05 2.89
C HIS A 91 -2.16 -22.09 2.06
N VAL A 92 -3.17 -22.78 2.58
CA VAL A 92 -4.51 -22.82 1.99
C VAL A 92 -5.41 -21.99 2.90
N ASP A 93 -6.11 -21.05 2.30
CA ASP A 93 -6.94 -20.02 2.94
C ASP A 93 -6.15 -19.04 3.81
N GLY A 94 -6.86 -18.03 4.33
CA GLY A 94 -6.23 -16.92 5.05
C GLY A 94 -5.80 -17.23 6.49
N HIS A 95 -6.42 -18.19 7.18
CA HIS A 95 -6.15 -18.45 8.60
C HIS A 95 -4.66 -18.71 8.88
N ASP A 96 -4.10 -19.74 8.23
CA ASP A 96 -2.71 -20.16 8.46
C ASP A 96 -1.74 -19.15 7.83
N TYR A 97 -2.10 -18.57 6.68
CA TYR A 97 -1.27 -17.56 5.99
C TYR A 97 -1.10 -16.29 6.82
N PHE A 98 -2.20 -15.67 7.28
CA PHE A 98 -2.13 -14.43 8.06
C PHE A 98 -1.50 -14.65 9.43
N TRP A 99 -1.63 -15.85 10.02
CA TRP A 99 -0.86 -16.21 11.20
C TRP A 99 0.65 -16.21 10.90
N ALA A 100 1.09 -16.91 9.85
CA ALA A 100 2.49 -16.98 9.45
C ALA A 100 3.04 -15.59 9.07
N LEU A 101 2.28 -14.78 8.34
CA LEU A 101 2.63 -13.41 7.99
C LEU A 101 2.84 -12.54 9.24
N SER A 102 1.97 -12.69 10.25
CA SER A 102 2.08 -11.92 11.49
C SER A 102 3.32 -12.30 12.30
N GLU A 103 3.68 -13.59 12.37
CA GLU A 103 4.94 -14.04 12.99
C GLU A 103 6.17 -13.51 12.23
N ALA A 104 6.12 -13.53 10.89
CA ALA A 104 7.21 -13.01 10.07
C ALA A 104 7.42 -11.51 10.30
N ILE A 105 6.35 -10.70 10.27
CA ILE A 105 6.43 -9.25 10.54
C ILE A 105 6.93 -8.98 11.96
N GLU A 106 6.45 -9.73 12.96
CA GLU A 106 6.90 -9.59 14.35
C GLU A 106 8.42 -9.82 14.47
N SER A 107 8.98 -10.75 13.69
CA SER A 107 10.40 -11.08 13.71
C SER A 107 11.33 -10.03 13.08
N ALA A 108 10.77 -9.06 12.34
CA ALA A 108 11.55 -8.09 11.57
C ALA A 108 12.48 -7.23 12.45
N LYS A 109 13.67 -6.92 11.94
CA LYS A 109 14.69 -6.13 12.65
C LYS A 109 15.17 -4.91 11.88
N GLU A 110 15.05 -4.91 10.56
CA GLU A 110 15.67 -3.89 9.72
C GLU A 110 14.69 -3.29 8.70
N CYS A 111 13.97 -4.14 7.97
CA CYS A 111 13.15 -3.70 6.84
C CYS A 111 11.93 -4.59 6.61
N ILE A 112 10.79 -3.97 6.31
CA ILE A 112 9.60 -4.63 5.79
C ILE A 112 9.22 -3.96 4.46
N MET A 113 9.03 -4.75 3.41
CA MET A 113 8.64 -4.30 2.08
C MET A 113 7.32 -4.96 1.68
N ILE A 114 6.28 -4.18 1.38
CA ILE A 114 4.93 -4.69 1.10
C ILE A 114 4.44 -4.18 -0.25
N LEU A 115 4.04 -5.10 -1.13
CA LEU A 115 3.24 -4.83 -2.32
C LEU A 115 1.86 -5.45 -2.11
N ASP A 116 0.80 -4.68 -2.34
CA ASP A 116 -0.58 -5.18 -2.28
C ASP A 116 -1.42 -4.51 -3.36
N TRP A 117 -2.41 -5.24 -3.89
CA TRP A 117 -3.44 -4.62 -4.72
C TRP A 117 -4.41 -3.83 -3.84
N TRP A 118 -4.79 -4.42 -2.71
CA TRP A 118 -5.57 -3.74 -1.68
C TRP A 118 -5.05 -4.08 -0.29
N LEU A 119 -4.71 -3.08 0.51
CA LEU A 119 -4.28 -3.26 1.89
C LEU A 119 -5.21 -2.49 2.81
N SER A 120 -5.83 -3.19 3.77
CA SER A 120 -6.62 -2.59 4.85
C SER A 120 -5.77 -2.54 6.11
N PRO A 121 -5.30 -1.35 6.55
CA PRO A 121 -4.43 -1.24 7.73
C PRO A 121 -5.04 -1.89 8.98
N GLU A 122 -6.36 -1.87 9.10
CA GLU A 122 -7.09 -2.38 10.25
C GLU A 122 -7.45 -3.87 10.13
N LEU A 123 -6.90 -4.60 9.15
CA LEU A 123 -7.08 -6.06 9.05
C LEU A 123 -6.55 -6.76 10.31
N GLN A 124 -7.38 -7.62 10.88
CA GLN A 124 -7.01 -8.49 11.99
C GLN A 124 -6.35 -9.77 11.45
N LEU A 125 -5.05 -9.96 11.72
CA LEU A 125 -4.26 -11.08 11.21
C LEU A 125 -4.52 -12.39 11.97
N ARG A 126 -4.76 -12.29 13.30
CA ARG A 126 -5.09 -13.44 14.18
C ARG A 126 -6.47 -13.31 14.78
N ARG A 127 -7.22 -14.41 14.85
CA ARG A 127 -8.64 -14.37 15.24
C ARG A 127 -8.98 -15.43 16.28
N PRO A 128 -10.01 -15.22 17.13
CA PRO A 128 -10.89 -14.04 17.21
C PRO A 128 -10.19 -12.73 17.62
N ALA A 129 -10.63 -11.59 17.08
CA ALA A 129 -9.95 -10.30 17.27
C ALA A 129 -9.83 -9.89 18.75
N ALA A 130 -10.84 -10.23 19.56
CA ALA A 130 -10.88 -9.91 20.98
C ALA A 130 -9.78 -10.61 21.80
N LEU A 131 -9.27 -11.76 21.35
CA LEU A 131 -8.18 -12.49 22.00
C LEU A 131 -6.80 -12.06 21.52
N PHE A 132 -6.73 -11.36 20.39
CA PHE A 132 -5.48 -10.99 19.72
C PHE A 132 -5.45 -9.50 19.31
N PRO A 133 -5.86 -8.55 20.19
CA PRO A 133 -6.05 -7.15 19.80
C PRO A 133 -4.79 -6.43 19.31
N GLU A 134 -3.60 -6.94 19.62
CA GLU A 134 -2.29 -6.45 19.20
C GLU A 134 -1.88 -6.91 17.79
N TRP A 135 -2.52 -7.95 17.26
CA TRP A 135 -2.21 -8.57 15.96
C TRP A 135 -2.99 -7.97 14.79
N ARG A 136 -3.46 -6.73 14.95
CA ARG A 136 -3.98 -5.92 13.84
C ARG A 136 -2.80 -5.35 13.06
N LEU A 137 -2.88 -5.36 11.73
CA LEU A 137 -1.75 -5.04 10.86
C LEU A 137 -1.13 -3.66 11.17
N ASP A 138 -1.94 -2.61 11.27
CA ASP A 138 -1.51 -1.26 11.66
C ASP A 138 -0.74 -1.22 12.98
N LYS A 139 -1.25 -1.89 14.03
CA LYS A 139 -0.60 -1.94 15.35
C LYS A 139 0.73 -2.67 15.29
N LEU A 140 0.77 -3.78 14.56
CA LEU A 140 1.97 -4.57 14.39
C LEU A 140 3.05 -3.76 13.63
N LEU A 141 2.69 -3.13 12.50
CA LEU A 141 3.60 -2.28 11.74
C LEU A 141 4.08 -1.07 12.56
N LYS A 142 3.18 -0.41 13.31
CA LYS A 142 3.56 0.68 14.23
C LYS A 142 4.59 0.21 15.26
N LYS A 143 4.34 -0.92 15.91
CA LYS A 143 5.26 -1.51 16.89
C LYS A 143 6.64 -1.78 16.28
N LYS A 144 6.71 -2.32 15.06
CA LYS A 144 7.98 -2.57 14.38
C LYS A 144 8.68 -1.28 13.98
N ALA A 145 7.94 -0.28 13.51
CA ALA A 145 8.47 1.03 13.17
C ALA A 145 9.08 1.76 14.38
N GLU A 146 8.43 1.67 15.55
CA GLU A 146 8.93 2.18 16.84
C GLU A 146 10.20 1.45 17.32
N GLN A 147 10.39 0.20 16.89
CA GLN A 147 11.62 -0.58 17.13
C GLN A 147 12.75 -0.26 16.14
N GLY A 148 12.54 0.70 15.23
CA GLY A 148 13.53 1.14 14.25
C GLY A 148 13.46 0.42 12.89
N VAL A 149 12.49 -0.47 12.68
CA VAL A 149 12.30 -1.14 11.39
C VAL A 149 11.78 -0.14 10.36
N ARG A 150 12.39 -0.10 9.17
CA ARG A 150 11.92 0.72 8.05
C ARG A 150 10.87 -0.04 7.25
N ILE A 151 9.74 0.59 6.97
CA ILE A 151 8.59 -0.06 6.35
C ILE A 151 8.23 0.68 5.06
N TYR A 152 8.28 -0.03 3.95
CA TYR A 152 8.00 0.49 2.62
C TYR A 152 6.79 -0.24 2.06
N VAL A 153 5.71 0.49 1.78
CA VAL A 153 4.46 -0.09 1.28
C VAL A 153 4.11 0.53 -0.06
N GLN A 154 3.78 -0.30 -1.05
CA GLN A 154 3.29 0.16 -2.34
C GLN A 154 1.97 -0.51 -2.67
N VAL A 155 0.91 0.30 -2.78
CA VAL A 155 -0.43 -0.17 -3.12
C VAL A 155 -0.88 0.30 -4.49
N TYR A 156 -1.77 -0.44 -5.12
CA TYR A 156 -2.47 0.03 -6.31
C TYR A 156 -3.24 1.30 -6.00
N LYS A 157 -3.11 2.31 -6.86
CA LYS A 157 -3.94 3.51 -6.85
C LYS A 157 -5.12 3.26 -7.80
N GLU A 158 -6.25 3.00 -7.20
CA GLU A 158 -7.52 2.78 -7.88
C GLU A 158 -8.05 4.02 -8.58
N VAL A 159 -9.00 3.78 -9.49
CA VAL A 159 -9.89 4.84 -10.00
C VAL A 159 -11.02 4.99 -8.99
N ASP A 160 -10.99 6.06 -8.18
CA ASP A 160 -11.86 6.28 -7.02
C ASP A 160 -13.38 6.11 -7.30
N ILE A 161 -13.82 6.32 -8.54
CA ILE A 161 -15.24 6.20 -8.94
C ILE A 161 -15.69 4.74 -9.07
N SER A 162 -14.79 3.81 -9.42
CA SER A 162 -15.16 2.44 -9.78
C SER A 162 -14.78 1.39 -8.74
N MET A 163 -14.03 1.75 -7.69
CA MET A 163 -13.46 0.78 -6.75
C MET A 163 -13.42 1.31 -5.31
N SER A 164 -13.77 0.44 -4.37
CA SER A 164 -13.88 0.78 -2.95
C SER A 164 -12.66 0.35 -2.12
N LEU A 165 -11.46 0.38 -2.70
CA LEU A 165 -10.22 -0.02 -2.00
C LEU A 165 -9.77 1.03 -0.97
N SER A 166 -10.01 2.32 -1.27
CA SER A 166 -9.56 3.46 -0.48
C SER A 166 -8.05 3.45 -0.22
N SER A 167 -7.23 3.29 -1.28
CA SER A 167 -5.76 3.32 -1.14
C SER A 167 -5.25 4.63 -0.53
N LYS A 168 -6.03 5.71 -0.66
CA LYS A 168 -5.77 7.00 0.00
C LYS A 168 -5.86 6.87 1.53
N HIS A 169 -6.87 6.16 2.05
CA HIS A 169 -6.96 5.82 3.47
C HIS A 169 -5.73 5.01 3.88
N THR A 170 -5.41 3.94 3.14
CA THR A 170 -4.23 3.10 3.42
C THR A 170 -2.95 3.91 3.58
N LYS A 171 -2.65 4.81 2.62
CA LYS A 171 -1.46 5.66 2.67
C LYS A 171 -1.44 6.52 3.94
N HIS A 172 -2.50 7.29 4.18
CA HIS A 172 -2.50 8.23 5.30
C HIS A 172 -2.58 7.52 6.65
N ALA A 173 -3.38 6.47 6.77
CA ALA A 173 -3.49 5.69 8.00
C ALA A 173 -2.13 5.12 8.40
N LEU A 174 -1.37 4.53 7.46
CA LEU A 174 -0.05 3.96 7.74
C LEU A 174 1.05 5.01 7.97
N GLU A 175 1.16 6.04 7.14
CA GLU A 175 2.19 7.09 7.31
C GLU A 175 2.00 7.90 8.60
N ASN A 176 0.75 8.03 9.08
CA ASN A 176 0.47 8.70 10.34
C ASN A 176 0.88 7.87 11.57
N LEU A 177 1.21 6.58 11.44
CA LEU A 177 1.60 5.74 12.57
C LEU A 177 3.03 6.05 13.05
N HIS A 178 3.97 6.26 12.12
CA HIS A 178 5.39 6.45 12.42
C HIS A 178 6.18 6.96 11.20
N GLU A 179 7.24 7.76 11.40
CA GLU A 179 8.08 8.31 10.33
C GLU A 179 8.86 7.25 9.52
N ASN A 180 9.10 6.08 10.12
CA ASN A 180 9.74 4.94 9.45
C ASN A 180 8.81 4.22 8.46
N ILE A 181 7.54 4.63 8.33
CA ILE A 181 6.57 4.03 7.41
C ILE A 181 6.36 4.97 6.23
N SER A 182 6.72 4.49 5.03
CA SER A 182 6.56 5.22 3.77
C SER A 182 5.62 4.48 2.83
N VAL A 183 4.63 5.17 2.26
CA VAL A 183 3.63 4.53 1.40
C VAL A 183 3.54 5.21 0.03
N MET A 184 3.72 4.44 -1.05
CA MET A 184 3.49 4.89 -2.41
C MET A 184 2.21 4.29 -3.00
N ARG A 185 1.52 5.07 -3.84
CA ARG A 185 0.34 4.62 -4.60
C ARG A 185 0.60 4.81 -6.09
N HIS A 186 0.36 3.79 -6.92
CA HIS A 186 0.58 3.86 -8.37
C HIS A 186 -0.42 2.96 -9.11
N PRO A 187 -0.84 3.28 -10.34
CA PRO A 187 -0.48 4.44 -11.19
C PRO A 187 -1.25 5.72 -10.87
N ASP A 188 -0.68 6.88 -11.21
CA ASP A 188 -1.45 8.13 -11.17
C ASP A 188 -2.32 8.27 -12.42
N HIS A 189 -3.63 8.14 -12.24
CA HIS A 189 -4.65 8.46 -13.26
C HIS A 189 -4.80 9.98 -13.33
N SER A 190 -3.98 10.64 -14.15
CA SER A 190 -3.97 12.10 -14.25
C SER A 190 -4.87 12.57 -15.40
N GLY A 191 -5.86 13.41 -15.10
CA GLY A 191 -6.34 14.43 -16.04
C GLY A 191 -7.05 13.97 -17.33
N GLY A 192 -7.86 12.92 -17.31
CA GLY A 192 -8.87 12.68 -18.34
C GLY A 192 -8.41 12.08 -19.68
N GLU A 193 -7.11 11.90 -19.93
CA GLU A 193 -6.63 11.33 -21.21
C GLU A 193 -6.09 9.89 -21.10
N LEU A 194 -5.66 9.42 -19.92
CA LEU A 194 -5.19 8.03 -19.78
C LEU A 194 -5.63 7.41 -18.45
N VAL A 195 -6.77 6.72 -18.48
CA VAL A 195 -7.16 5.78 -17.42
C VAL A 195 -6.46 4.46 -17.70
N TYR A 196 -5.58 4.03 -16.80
CA TYR A 196 -4.99 2.71 -16.92
C TYR A 196 -6.02 1.66 -16.49
N TYR A 197 -6.38 0.77 -17.41
CA TYR A 197 -7.25 -0.38 -17.14
C TYR A 197 -6.52 -1.53 -16.42
N PHE A 198 -5.20 -1.43 -16.26
CA PHE A 198 -4.36 -2.40 -15.57
C PHE A 198 -4.14 -2.01 -14.11
N SER A 199 -3.79 -3.00 -13.28
CA SER A 199 -3.47 -2.79 -11.87
C SER A 199 -2.16 -3.47 -11.50
N HIS A 200 -1.56 -2.96 -10.42
CA HIS A 200 -0.52 -3.69 -9.70
C HIS A 200 -1.22 -4.72 -8.82
N HIS A 201 -1.13 -5.99 -9.19
CA HIS A 201 -1.99 -7.05 -8.63
C HIS A 201 -1.24 -8.04 -7.73
N GLU A 202 0.07 -7.94 -7.65
CA GLU A 202 0.90 -8.77 -6.80
C GLU A 202 0.62 -8.52 -5.31
N LYS A 203 0.72 -9.59 -4.52
CA LYS A 203 0.71 -9.54 -3.06
C LYS A 203 2.01 -10.14 -2.57
N LEU A 204 2.85 -9.31 -1.96
CA LEU A 204 4.20 -9.66 -1.56
C LEU A 204 4.57 -8.91 -0.28
N CYS A 205 5.03 -9.62 0.74
CA CYS A 205 5.63 -9.06 1.94
C CYS A 205 7.01 -9.67 2.14
N ILE A 206 8.06 -8.84 2.17
CA ILE A 206 9.44 -9.26 2.39
C ILE A 206 9.91 -8.70 3.73
N ILE A 207 10.53 -9.55 4.54
CA ILE A 207 11.05 -9.22 5.87
C ILE A 207 12.56 -9.42 5.85
N ASP A 208 13.30 -8.35 6.19
CA ASP A 208 14.75 -8.32 6.36
C ASP A 208 15.53 -8.96 5.18
N ASN A 209 14.99 -8.89 3.96
CA ASN A 209 15.55 -9.53 2.76
C ASN A 209 15.79 -11.05 2.89
N THR A 210 15.17 -11.71 3.87
CA THR A 210 15.45 -13.12 4.22
C THR A 210 14.20 -13.99 4.22
N ILE A 211 13.02 -13.41 4.47
CA ILE A 211 11.73 -14.08 4.43
C ILE A 211 10.84 -13.37 3.41
N ALA A 212 10.11 -14.12 2.59
CA ALA A 212 9.07 -13.57 1.73
C ALA A 212 7.75 -14.33 1.87
N CYS A 213 6.65 -13.61 1.91
CA CYS A 213 5.28 -14.10 1.85
C CYS A 213 4.62 -13.59 0.58
N MET A 214 4.02 -14.44 -0.24
CA MET A 214 3.36 -14.04 -1.49
C MET A 214 2.26 -15.00 -1.91
N GLY A 215 1.34 -14.57 -2.78
CA GLY A 215 0.27 -15.42 -3.31
C GLY A 215 -0.95 -14.64 -3.77
N GLY A 216 -2.14 -15.23 -3.62
CA GLY A 216 -3.42 -14.59 -3.95
C GLY A 216 -4.02 -13.74 -2.83
N LEU A 217 -3.55 -13.88 -1.58
CA LEU A 217 -4.11 -13.21 -0.42
C LEU A 217 -3.54 -11.79 -0.23
N ASP A 218 -4.36 -10.79 -0.55
CA ASP A 218 -4.16 -9.40 -0.12
C ASP A 218 -4.29 -9.25 1.40
N ALA A 219 -3.52 -8.35 2.00
CA ALA A 219 -3.70 -7.96 3.40
C ALA A 219 -4.87 -6.98 3.60
N CYS A 220 -6.09 -7.40 3.21
CA CYS A 220 -7.32 -6.62 3.35
C CYS A 220 -8.54 -7.44 3.78
N PHE A 221 -9.67 -6.76 3.98
CA PHE A 221 -10.92 -7.36 4.43
C PHE A 221 -11.46 -8.43 3.48
N GLY A 222 -12.13 -9.43 4.08
CA GLY A 222 -12.80 -10.53 3.39
C GLY A 222 -11.89 -11.69 2.96
N ARG A 223 -10.56 -11.55 3.07
CA ARG A 223 -9.58 -12.57 2.63
C ARG A 223 -9.30 -13.64 3.66
N TRP A 224 -9.39 -13.29 4.94
CA TRP A 224 -9.18 -14.28 5.99
C TRP A 224 -10.31 -15.29 5.96
N ASP A 225 -9.98 -16.57 6.02
CA ASP A 225 -10.96 -17.63 6.13
C ASP A 225 -10.31 -18.87 6.73
N THR A 226 -11.14 -19.80 7.18
CA THR A 226 -10.73 -21.13 7.61
C THR A 226 -11.19 -22.15 6.59
N ARG A 227 -10.64 -23.37 6.64
CA ARG A 227 -11.05 -24.49 5.77
C ARG A 227 -12.52 -24.88 5.91
N ASN A 228 -13.16 -24.49 7.01
CA ASN A 228 -14.58 -24.74 7.25
C ASN A 228 -15.49 -23.74 6.50
N HIS A 229 -14.92 -22.65 5.96
CA HIS A 229 -15.62 -21.63 5.18
C HIS A 229 -16.96 -21.20 5.78
N PRO A 230 -16.98 -20.75 7.06
CA PRO A 230 -18.22 -20.42 7.75
C PRO A 230 -18.99 -19.32 7.01
N LEU A 231 -20.28 -19.60 6.80
CA LEU A 231 -21.22 -18.67 6.18
C LEU A 231 -21.77 -17.63 7.16
N ALA A 232 -21.79 -17.94 8.45
CA ALA A 232 -22.34 -17.08 9.50
C ALA A 232 -21.31 -16.90 10.63
N ASP A 233 -21.32 -15.71 11.22
CA ASP A 233 -20.47 -15.33 12.35
C ASP A 233 -21.30 -14.42 13.28
N VAL A 234 -22.22 -15.04 14.02
CA VAL A 234 -23.18 -14.34 14.87
C VAL A 234 -23.11 -14.93 16.27
N HIS A 235 -22.72 -14.11 17.23
CA HIS A 235 -22.53 -14.51 18.62
C HIS A 235 -23.27 -13.55 19.58
N PRO A 236 -24.61 -13.68 19.74
CA PRO A 236 -25.43 -12.69 20.44
C PRO A 236 -25.05 -12.45 21.91
N THR A 237 -24.47 -13.46 22.56
CA THR A 237 -24.06 -13.42 23.97
C THR A 237 -22.54 -13.51 24.15
N GLU A 238 -21.79 -13.75 23.07
CA GLU A 238 -20.36 -14.06 23.11
C GLU A 238 -19.61 -13.29 22.02
N PHE A 239 -19.77 -11.96 21.96
CA PHE A 239 -19.14 -11.10 20.95
C PHE A 239 -17.62 -11.26 20.82
N TRP A 240 -16.94 -11.72 21.87
CA TRP A 240 -15.50 -12.01 21.84
C TRP A 240 -15.12 -13.15 20.87
N ARG A 241 -16.08 -13.98 20.44
CA ARG A 241 -15.88 -15.07 19.47
C ARG A 241 -15.88 -14.60 18.02
N THR A 242 -16.32 -13.36 17.74
CA THR A 242 -16.42 -12.82 16.39
C THR A 242 -15.13 -12.98 15.61
N LEU A 243 -15.23 -13.69 14.49
CA LEU A 243 -14.14 -13.93 13.56
C LEU A 243 -14.05 -12.83 12.50
N PHE A 244 -15.14 -12.19 12.10
CA PHE A 244 -15.16 -11.25 10.98
C PHE A 244 -15.71 -9.90 11.45
N PRO A 245 -14.91 -9.09 12.18
CA PRO A 245 -15.38 -7.83 12.72
C PRO A 245 -15.61 -6.78 11.63
N GLY A 246 -16.69 -6.01 11.74
CA GLY A 246 -16.95 -4.84 10.89
C GLY A 246 -17.00 -5.20 9.40
N GLN A 247 -16.25 -4.47 8.58
CA GLN A 247 -16.18 -4.66 7.12
C GLN A 247 -15.68 -6.06 6.70
N ASP A 248 -15.00 -6.79 7.59
CA ASP A 248 -14.47 -8.11 7.28
C ASP A 248 -15.55 -9.18 7.06
N TYR A 249 -16.74 -8.96 7.63
CA TYR A 249 -17.92 -9.75 7.30
C TYR A 249 -18.55 -9.20 6.02
N ASN A 250 -18.16 -9.75 4.87
CA ASN A 250 -18.61 -9.24 3.58
C ASN A 250 -19.19 -10.33 2.66
N ASN A 251 -20.05 -9.90 1.73
CA ASN A 251 -20.51 -10.71 0.61
C ASN A 251 -20.68 -9.81 -0.64
N SER A 252 -19.63 -9.74 -1.46
CA SER A 252 -19.58 -8.87 -2.65
C SER A 252 -20.61 -9.23 -3.74
N ARG A 253 -21.28 -10.38 -3.64
CA ARG A 253 -22.40 -10.74 -4.55
C ARG A 253 -23.73 -10.13 -4.10
N VAL A 254 -23.83 -9.75 -2.83
CA VAL A 254 -25.00 -9.06 -2.26
C VAL A 254 -24.74 -7.55 -2.22
N MET A 255 -23.60 -7.14 -1.69
CA MET A 255 -23.17 -5.76 -1.59
C MET A 255 -21.65 -5.71 -1.57
N ASP A 256 -21.06 -4.96 -2.48
CA ASP A 256 -19.61 -4.74 -2.45
C ASP A 256 -19.22 -3.83 -1.28
N PHE A 257 -17.93 -3.81 -0.91
CA PHE A 257 -17.42 -2.99 0.16
C PHE A 257 -17.78 -1.51 -0.02
N GLN A 258 -18.14 -0.84 1.07
CA GLN A 258 -18.51 0.58 1.06
C GLN A 258 -17.84 1.30 2.23
N THR A 259 -17.31 2.51 1.99
CA THR A 259 -16.71 3.35 3.04
C THR A 259 -15.72 2.58 3.94
N VAL A 260 -14.76 1.88 3.32
CA VAL A 260 -13.84 0.96 4.02
C VAL A 260 -12.94 1.64 5.07
N ASP A 261 -12.80 2.97 5.00
CA ASP A 261 -12.19 3.81 6.03
C ASP A 261 -12.95 3.76 7.37
N LYS A 262 -14.27 3.51 7.31
CA LYS A 262 -15.13 3.25 8.48
C LYS A 262 -15.17 1.75 8.78
N TYR A 263 -14.01 1.16 9.04
CA TYR A 263 -13.80 -0.28 9.14
C TYR A 263 -14.65 -1.02 10.20
N THR A 264 -15.07 -0.32 11.26
CA THR A 264 -15.93 -0.91 12.31
C THR A 264 -17.40 -1.00 11.91
N SER A 265 -17.81 -0.24 10.90
CA SER A 265 -19.18 -0.22 10.41
C SER A 265 -19.35 -1.30 9.34
N ASN A 266 -20.47 -2.02 9.38
CA ASN A 266 -20.84 -2.95 8.32
C ASN A 266 -22.25 -2.63 7.81
N ALA A 267 -22.41 -2.58 6.50
CA ALA A 267 -23.70 -2.41 5.86
C ALA A 267 -24.51 -3.71 5.79
N LEU A 268 -23.83 -4.87 5.82
CA LEU A 268 -24.46 -6.17 5.83
C LEU A 268 -24.90 -6.56 7.25
N ALA A 269 -26.18 -6.87 7.41
CA ALA A 269 -26.73 -7.39 8.65
C ALA A 269 -26.34 -8.87 8.83
N VAL A 270 -25.43 -9.13 9.77
CA VAL A 270 -24.89 -10.47 10.06
C VAL A 270 -25.98 -11.48 10.44
N GLN A 271 -27.12 -11.03 10.99
CA GLN A 271 -28.21 -11.90 11.43
C GLN A 271 -29.02 -12.51 10.28
N VAL A 272 -28.98 -11.91 9.09
CA VAL A 272 -29.86 -12.28 7.97
C VAL A 272 -29.12 -12.50 6.65
N THR A 273 -27.85 -12.12 6.56
CA THR A 273 -27.03 -12.29 5.37
C THR A 273 -25.82 -13.14 5.67
N ALA A 274 -25.59 -14.20 4.90
CA ALA A 274 -24.37 -14.99 4.96
C ALA A 274 -23.18 -14.22 4.36
N ARG A 275 -22.00 -14.29 4.97
CA ARG A 275 -20.76 -13.85 4.32
C ARG A 275 -20.44 -14.74 3.12
N MET A 276 -19.67 -14.21 2.18
CA MET A 276 -19.10 -15.01 1.09
C MET A 276 -17.76 -15.58 1.55
N PRO A 277 -17.60 -16.92 1.58
CA PRO A 277 -16.30 -17.53 1.83
C PRO A 277 -15.22 -17.10 0.85
N TRP A 278 -13.98 -17.15 1.31
CA TRP A 278 -12.80 -16.87 0.51
C TRP A 278 -11.89 -18.08 0.54
N HIS A 279 -11.64 -18.65 -0.63
CA HIS A 279 -10.71 -19.75 -0.80
C HIS A 279 -9.54 -19.28 -1.65
N ASP A 280 -8.32 -19.48 -1.16
CA ASP A 280 -7.12 -18.95 -1.80
C ASP A 280 -5.87 -19.74 -1.41
N VAL A 281 -4.76 -19.49 -2.12
CA VAL A 281 -3.47 -20.11 -1.85
C VAL A 281 -2.39 -19.04 -1.80
N SER A 282 -1.50 -19.16 -0.82
CA SER A 282 -0.32 -18.34 -0.69
C SER A 282 0.85 -19.16 -0.18
N LEU A 283 2.05 -18.59 -0.19
CA LEU A 283 3.26 -19.25 0.29
C LEU A 283 4.11 -18.29 1.12
N SER A 284 4.91 -18.87 2.00
CA SER A 284 6.02 -18.23 2.66
C SER A 284 7.31 -18.96 2.29
N MET A 285 8.40 -18.24 2.12
CA MET A 285 9.69 -18.80 1.73
C MET A 285 10.86 -18.14 2.44
N ILE A 286 11.91 -18.93 2.61
CA ILE A 286 13.24 -18.51 3.08
C ILE A 286 14.25 -19.13 2.12
N GLY A 287 15.21 -18.35 1.65
CA GLY A 287 16.28 -18.85 0.79
C GLY A 287 16.67 -17.88 -0.31
N PRO A 288 17.51 -18.33 -1.26
CA PRO A 288 18.09 -17.45 -2.28
C PRO A 288 17.07 -16.72 -3.16
N SER A 289 15.89 -17.29 -3.39
CA SER A 289 14.84 -16.64 -4.20
C SER A 289 14.28 -15.36 -3.58
N VAL A 290 14.44 -15.15 -2.27
CA VAL A 290 13.99 -13.91 -1.63
C VAL A 290 14.74 -12.70 -2.18
N VAL A 291 16.01 -12.86 -2.58
CA VAL A 291 16.80 -11.78 -3.17
C VAL A 291 16.21 -11.32 -4.51
N ASP A 292 15.69 -12.24 -5.32
CA ASP A 292 15.05 -11.91 -6.59
C ASP A 292 13.75 -11.12 -6.35
N LEU A 293 13.00 -11.45 -5.29
CA LEU A 293 11.81 -10.70 -4.88
C LEU A 293 12.16 -9.31 -4.32
N VAL A 294 13.28 -9.18 -3.61
CA VAL A 294 13.82 -7.88 -3.16
C VAL A 294 14.18 -7.01 -4.36
N GLN A 295 14.83 -7.58 -5.38
CA GLN A 295 15.13 -6.85 -6.61
C GLN A 295 13.84 -6.34 -7.26
N HIS A 296 12.84 -7.21 -7.43
CA HIS A 296 11.54 -6.83 -7.99
C HIS A 296 10.89 -5.66 -7.22
N PHE A 297 10.86 -5.73 -5.89
CA PHE A 297 10.36 -4.64 -5.05
C PHE A 297 11.17 -3.35 -5.27
N CYS A 298 12.50 -3.43 -5.18
CA CYS A 298 13.39 -2.27 -5.26
C CYS A 298 13.29 -1.56 -6.61
N GLU A 299 13.25 -2.32 -7.71
CA GLU A 299 13.08 -1.78 -9.06
C GLU A 299 11.76 -1.03 -9.20
N ARG A 300 10.64 -1.65 -8.76
CA ARG A 300 9.31 -1.02 -8.80
C ARG A 300 9.23 0.21 -7.89
N TRP A 301 9.81 0.13 -6.69
CA TRP A 301 9.87 1.25 -5.75
C TRP A 301 10.64 2.43 -6.32
N ASN A 302 11.86 2.20 -6.81
CA ASN A 302 12.72 3.24 -7.37
C ASN A 302 12.14 3.84 -8.66
N PHE A 303 11.49 3.02 -9.49
CA PHE A 303 10.76 3.48 -10.66
C PHE A 303 9.67 4.48 -10.26
N VAL A 304 8.78 4.12 -9.33
CA VAL A 304 7.69 5.00 -8.90
C VAL A 304 8.22 6.25 -8.20
N LYS A 305 9.28 6.11 -7.39
CA LYS A 305 9.96 7.23 -6.75
C LYS A 305 10.47 8.25 -7.78
N LYS A 306 11.23 7.79 -8.77
CA LYS A 306 11.75 8.63 -9.88
C LYS A 306 10.61 9.26 -10.68
N PHE A 307 9.57 8.48 -11.01
CA PHE A 307 8.43 8.94 -11.78
C PHE A 307 7.67 10.08 -11.08
N LYS A 308 7.52 9.99 -9.76
CA LYS A 308 6.79 11.00 -8.97
C LYS A 308 7.67 12.15 -8.47
N GLN A 309 8.99 12.11 -8.69
CA GLN A 309 9.97 13.08 -8.20
C GLN A 309 9.94 13.28 -6.66
N VAL A 310 9.73 12.19 -5.91
CA VAL A 310 9.67 12.20 -4.43
C VAL A 310 10.88 11.49 -3.82
#